data_AF-A0A1W9LFM9-F1
#
_entry.id   AF-A0A1W9LFM9-F1
#
_cell.length_a   1.000
_cell.length_b   1.000
_cell.length_c   1.000
_cell.angle_alpha   90.00
_cell.angle_beta   90.00
_cell.angle_gamma   90.00
#
_symmetry.space_group_name_H-M   'P 1'
#
loop_
_entity.id
_entity.type
_entity.pdbx_description
1 polymer ?
#
loop_
_entity_poly.entity_id
_entity_poly.type
_entity_poly.pdbx_seq_one_letter_code
_entity_poly.pdbx_strand_id
1 'polypeptide(L)'
;MLGYLYILRSAQGRNYIGSTDDIQRRLSQHKGNAEHGAGCHGEAKPEGRRRRRAGWSSIPLRITPGHATSRKQPSTHPPRIGISSCHQRGGVIRKALAVAVVLALGNLHSACGVGTIRILGRSTLKMAGALQGANIEVGESAGLAGSGTIYGNVSIEGTVSPGLSIADIGLLSVNGLLGFGPGSVFQCQAATHTSLDRVECSGGVTGQCLVVMSRDPGAAPLDEVILSGDGSSNFSLFTVSSPSEWKLRDMGHQLLARDIVTDVDADGIPDFWEWIYYGNRTACDAAGHDDSDGIPNSDEWLSNTSPDDGQEYLRLTELRPAGDGQWDVSWMSAGDRSYRIERATDPFLGDWGLVDGAIGTWPPTNTYRDTPGYGGPFYYRVQAQRP
;
A
#
# COMPACT_ATOMS: atom_id res chain seq x y z
N MET A 1 25.82 -40.04 6.07
CA MET A 1 25.29 -38.86 5.38
C MET A 1 23.98 -38.56 6.08
N LEU A 2 23.93 -37.47 6.87
CA LEU A 2 22.78 -37.14 7.69
C LEU A 2 21.80 -36.36 6.81
N GLY A 3 20.82 -37.07 6.23
CA GLY A 3 19.70 -36.43 5.56
C GLY A 3 18.83 -35.75 6.61
N TYR A 4 18.74 -34.44 6.57
CA TYR A 4 17.89 -33.68 7.49
C TYR A 4 16.46 -33.72 6.98
N LEU A 5 15.47 -33.70 7.87
CA LEU A 5 14.05 -33.60 7.54
C LEU A 5 13.56 -32.18 7.91
N TYR A 6 12.95 -31.48 6.96
CA TYR A 6 12.29 -30.20 7.23
C TYR A 6 10.79 -30.34 7.02
N ILE A 7 10.01 -29.63 7.85
CA ILE A 7 8.56 -29.53 7.72
C ILE A 7 8.20 -28.05 7.52
N LEU A 8 7.77 -27.61 6.34
CA LEU A 8 7.15 -26.28 6.21
C LEU A 8 5.67 -26.41 6.58
N ARG A 9 5.10 -25.45 7.31
CA ARG A 9 3.67 -25.49 7.68
C ARG A 9 2.93 -24.30 7.06
N SER A 10 1.94 -24.57 6.22
CA SER A 10 1.03 -23.54 5.68
C SER A 10 0.18 -22.91 6.79
N ALA A 11 -0.39 -21.73 6.54
CA ALA A 11 -1.38 -21.11 7.43
C ALA A 11 -2.64 -21.98 7.63
N GLN A 12 -2.91 -22.89 6.69
CA GLN A 12 -4.00 -23.88 6.74
C GLN A 12 -3.57 -25.21 7.39
N GLY A 13 -2.33 -25.31 7.87
CA GLY A 13 -1.82 -26.48 8.58
C GLY A 13 -1.25 -27.60 7.71
N ARG A 14 -1.00 -27.37 6.42
CA ARG A 14 -0.36 -28.35 5.52
C ARG A 14 1.13 -28.42 5.82
N ASN A 15 1.65 -29.64 5.96
CA ASN A 15 3.05 -29.90 6.26
C ASN A 15 3.79 -30.35 4.99
N TYR A 16 4.81 -29.61 4.56
CA TYR A 16 5.68 -30.00 3.45
C TYR A 16 6.94 -30.67 3.98
N ILE A 17 7.09 -31.96 3.70
CA ILE A 17 8.16 -32.81 4.25
C ILE A 17 9.25 -32.98 3.20
N GLY A 18 10.48 -32.52 3.47
CA GLY A 18 11.61 -32.70 2.56
C GLY A 18 12.88 -33.20 3.25
N SER A 19 13.83 -33.73 2.48
CA SER A 19 15.17 -34.08 2.95
C SER A 19 16.27 -33.58 2.04
N THR A 20 17.41 -33.17 2.61
CA THR A 20 18.59 -32.63 1.89
C THR A 20 19.22 -33.62 0.90
N ASP A 21 19.01 -34.92 1.09
CA ASP A 21 19.67 -35.95 0.29
C ASP A 21 18.96 -36.23 -1.05
N ASP A 22 17.74 -35.73 -1.26
CA ASP A 22 16.94 -36.07 -2.46
C ASP A 22 15.90 -35.01 -2.86
N ILE A 23 16.32 -33.74 -2.83
CA ILE A 23 15.45 -32.59 -3.11
C ILE A 23 14.80 -32.68 -4.50
N GLN A 24 15.54 -33.16 -5.51
CA GLN A 24 15.07 -33.29 -6.89
C GLN A 24 14.04 -34.43 -7.09
N ARG A 25 14.14 -35.54 -6.36
CA ARG A 25 13.12 -36.61 -6.39
C ARG A 25 11.83 -36.20 -5.69
N ARG A 26 11.91 -35.42 -4.61
CA ARG A 26 10.71 -34.94 -3.92
C ARG A 26 10.01 -33.83 -4.71
N LEU A 27 10.76 -32.94 -5.36
CA LEU A 27 10.22 -32.00 -6.35
C LEU A 27 9.49 -32.71 -7.50
N SER A 28 9.99 -33.86 -7.98
CA SER A 28 9.30 -34.63 -9.04
C SER A 28 8.09 -35.43 -8.54
N GLN A 29 8.10 -35.96 -7.32
CA GLN A 29 6.92 -36.58 -6.71
C GLN A 29 5.79 -35.57 -6.43
N HIS A 30 6.16 -34.32 -6.11
CA HIS A 30 5.21 -33.23 -5.95
C HIS A 30 4.46 -32.92 -7.25
N LYS A 31 5.18 -32.88 -8.38
CA LYS A 31 4.62 -32.68 -9.73
C LYS A 31 3.69 -33.82 -10.16
N GLY A 32 3.94 -35.07 -9.72
CA GLY A 32 3.15 -36.24 -10.11
C GLY A 32 1.83 -36.43 -9.38
N ASN A 33 1.68 -35.93 -8.15
CA ASN A 33 0.44 -36.09 -7.39
C ASN A 33 -0.67 -35.08 -7.75
N ALA A 34 -0.38 -34.07 -8.57
CA ALA A 34 -1.37 -33.15 -9.14
C ALA A 34 -2.18 -33.79 -10.29
N GLU A 35 -1.70 -34.89 -10.89
CA GLU A 35 -2.37 -35.55 -12.03
C GLU A 35 -3.36 -36.65 -11.63
N HIS A 36 -3.50 -37.02 -10.35
CA HIS A 36 -4.37 -38.12 -9.90
C HIS A 36 -5.67 -37.66 -9.24
N GLY A 37 -6.16 -36.50 -9.65
CA GLY A 37 -7.46 -35.95 -9.29
C GLY A 37 -8.48 -35.95 -10.43
N ALA A 38 -8.42 -36.85 -11.41
CA ALA A 38 -9.51 -37.02 -12.37
C ALA A 38 -9.53 -38.41 -13.01
N GLY A 39 -10.64 -39.13 -12.86
CA GLY A 39 -11.14 -40.03 -13.91
C GLY A 39 -11.04 -41.52 -13.65
N CYS A 40 -12.21 -42.07 -13.27
CA CYS A 40 -12.55 -43.48 -13.28
C CYS A 40 -12.27 -44.20 -14.62
N HIS A 41 -12.16 -45.53 -14.53
CA HIS A 41 -12.29 -46.53 -15.59
C HIS A 41 -13.08 -46.10 -16.84
N GLY A 42 -12.49 -46.30 -18.02
CA GLY A 42 -13.19 -46.25 -19.30
C GLY A 42 -12.28 -46.62 -20.47
N GLU A 43 -12.63 -47.69 -21.17
CA GLU A 43 -11.91 -48.34 -22.26
C GLU A 43 -11.63 -47.46 -23.49
N ALA A 44 -10.60 -47.85 -24.26
CA ALA A 44 -10.21 -47.28 -25.53
C ALA A 44 -11.06 -47.78 -26.72
N LYS A 45 -11.39 -46.90 -27.68
CA LYS A 45 -10.96 -46.87 -29.11
C LYS A 45 -11.88 -46.06 -30.05
N PRO A 46 -11.44 -45.71 -31.29
CA PRO A 46 -11.65 -44.41 -31.92
C PRO A 46 -12.46 -44.44 -33.23
N GLU A 47 -12.80 -43.25 -33.76
CA GLU A 47 -13.03 -42.84 -35.17
C GLU A 47 -13.85 -41.53 -35.13
N GLY A 48 -13.75 -40.51 -35.98
CA GLY A 48 -13.09 -40.28 -37.25
C GLY A 48 -13.87 -39.18 -37.98
N ARG A 49 -13.17 -38.36 -38.81
CA ARG A 49 -13.71 -37.49 -39.89
C ARG A 49 -14.56 -36.26 -39.44
N ARG A 50 -14.62 -35.14 -40.15
CA ARG A 50 -13.88 -34.45 -41.23
C ARG A 50 -14.74 -33.19 -41.50
N ARG A 51 -14.10 -32.05 -41.80
CA ARG A 51 -14.57 -30.99 -42.74
C ARG A 51 -15.80 -30.18 -42.26
N ARG A 52 -16.03 -28.90 -42.60
CA ARG A 52 -15.48 -27.97 -43.60
C ARG A 52 -16.08 -26.56 -43.34
N ARG A 53 -15.24 -25.53 -43.53
CA ARG A 53 -15.43 -24.28 -44.31
C ARG A 53 -16.59 -23.29 -44.05
N ALA A 54 -16.15 -22.03 -44.20
CA ALA A 54 -16.83 -20.83 -44.74
C ALA A 54 -17.84 -20.16 -43.81
N GLY A 55 -17.94 -18.83 -43.74
CA GLY A 55 -17.26 -17.75 -44.47
C GLY A 55 -17.97 -16.42 -44.18
N TRP A 56 -17.22 -15.33 -44.30
CA TRP A 56 -17.62 -14.01 -44.82
C TRP A 56 -18.84 -13.30 -44.20
N SER A 57 -18.65 -12.10 -43.67
CA SER A 57 -18.95 -10.88 -44.44
C SER A 57 -18.50 -9.61 -43.72
N SER A 58 -17.89 -8.74 -44.51
CA SER A 58 -17.46 -7.38 -44.19
C SER A 58 -18.50 -6.37 -44.74
N ILE A 59 -18.33 -5.07 -44.41
CA ILE A 59 -18.71 -3.83 -45.18
C ILE A 59 -20.10 -3.22 -44.82
N PRO A 60 -20.33 -1.87 -44.84
CA PRO A 60 -19.50 -0.71 -44.41
C PRO A 60 -20.27 0.59 -43.95
N LEU A 61 -19.50 1.67 -43.65
CA LEU A 61 -19.66 3.12 -43.99
C LEU A 61 -21.02 3.87 -43.85
N ARG A 62 -21.02 5.02 -43.14
CA ARG A 62 -20.92 6.39 -43.74
C ARG A 62 -20.88 7.55 -42.73
N ILE A 63 -20.03 8.51 -43.09
CA ILE A 63 -19.85 9.90 -42.62
C ILE A 63 -20.86 10.77 -43.46
N THR A 64 -21.44 11.93 -43.10
CA THR A 64 -20.88 13.31 -42.96
C THR A 64 -22.04 14.35 -42.74
N PRO A 65 -21.86 15.71 -42.71
CA PRO A 65 -22.04 16.57 -41.53
C PRO A 65 -23.17 17.63 -41.67
N GLY A 66 -23.45 18.39 -40.60
CA GLY A 66 -24.45 19.47 -40.59
C GLY A 66 -24.00 20.73 -39.84
N HIS A 67 -23.75 21.77 -40.63
CA HIS A 67 -23.49 23.20 -40.40
C HIS A 67 -23.85 23.91 -39.07
N ALA A 68 -23.03 24.95 -38.83
CA ALA A 68 -23.08 25.99 -37.83
C ALA A 68 -24.15 27.08 -38.07
N THR A 69 -24.59 27.74 -36.99
CA THR A 69 -24.95 29.17 -37.00
C THR A 69 -24.68 29.84 -35.66
N SER A 70 -24.46 31.16 -35.75
CA SER A 70 -23.79 32.07 -34.82
C SER A 70 -24.77 32.90 -33.94
N ARG A 71 -24.20 33.45 -32.86
CA ARG A 71 -24.48 34.77 -32.23
C ARG A 71 -25.60 34.90 -31.16
N LYS A 72 -25.22 35.17 -29.91
CA LYS A 72 -25.19 36.50 -29.25
C LYS A 72 -25.02 36.39 -27.72
N GLN A 73 -24.08 37.17 -27.17
CA GLN A 73 -23.97 37.52 -25.74
C GLN A 73 -25.15 38.41 -25.29
N PRO A 74 -25.38 38.48 -23.97
CA PRO A 74 -25.29 39.78 -23.31
C PRO A 74 -24.42 39.78 -22.05
N SER A 75 -23.75 40.91 -21.88
CA SER A 75 -22.96 41.36 -20.75
C SER A 75 -23.82 41.72 -19.53
N THR A 76 -23.40 41.30 -18.34
CA THR A 76 -23.78 41.96 -17.08
C THR A 76 -22.57 42.01 -16.15
N HIS A 77 -22.00 43.21 -15.97
CA HIS A 77 -21.03 43.51 -14.93
C HIS A 77 -21.67 43.43 -13.53
N PRO A 78 -21.01 42.84 -12.51
CA PRO A 78 -21.24 43.21 -11.13
C PRO A 78 -20.38 44.42 -10.73
N PRO A 79 -20.78 45.22 -9.71
CA PRO A 79 -20.16 46.50 -9.40
C PRO A 79 -18.75 46.35 -8.81
N ARG A 80 -17.81 47.17 -9.29
CA ARG A 80 -16.51 47.41 -8.65
C ARG A 80 -16.73 48.25 -7.39
N ILE A 81 -16.51 47.66 -6.21
CA ILE A 81 -16.33 48.43 -4.98
C ILE A 81 -14.84 48.75 -4.86
N GLY A 82 -14.48 49.99 -5.14
CA GLY A 82 -13.16 50.52 -4.82
C GLY A 82 -13.07 50.79 -3.32
N ILE A 83 -12.11 50.18 -2.64
CA ILE A 83 -11.76 50.56 -1.26
C ILE A 83 -10.39 51.23 -1.31
N SER A 84 -10.40 52.51 -0.93
CA SER A 84 -9.24 53.37 -0.80
C SER A 84 -8.32 52.87 0.31
N SER A 85 -7.01 53.02 0.05
CA SER A 85 -5.87 52.87 0.97
C SER A 85 -6.19 53.16 2.44
N CYS A 86 -5.89 52.19 3.32
CA CYS A 86 -5.69 52.44 4.74
C CYS A 86 -4.42 51.71 5.21
N HIS A 87 -3.57 52.47 5.89
CA HIS A 87 -2.28 52.07 6.41
C HIS A 87 -2.44 51.34 7.76
N GLN A 88 -1.55 50.37 8.01
CA GLN A 88 -1.07 49.88 9.32
C GLN A 88 -1.55 48.53 9.92
N ARG A 89 -0.49 47.79 10.32
CA ARG A 89 -0.29 46.76 11.36
C ARG A 89 -0.78 45.34 11.05
N GLY A 90 0.19 44.42 11.03
CA GLY A 90 0.01 42.98 10.86
C GLY A 90 -1.09 42.44 11.78
N GLY A 91 -2.12 41.87 11.14
CA GLY A 91 -3.27 41.31 11.83
C GLY A 91 -2.89 40.00 12.51
N VAL A 92 -2.71 40.04 13.83
CA VAL A 92 -2.85 38.85 14.66
C VAL A 92 -4.35 38.66 14.87
N ILE A 93 -4.95 37.59 14.35
CA ILE A 93 -6.34 37.24 14.69
C ILE A 93 -6.35 36.71 16.12
N ARG A 94 -6.45 37.62 17.10
CA ARG A 94 -6.75 37.28 18.51
C ARG A 94 -8.24 37.46 18.73
N LYS A 95 -9.03 36.42 18.54
CA LYS A 95 -10.35 36.31 19.18
C LYS A 95 -10.52 34.92 19.77
N ALA A 96 -10.54 34.89 21.09
CA ALA A 96 -10.88 33.75 21.92
C ALA A 96 -12.37 33.41 21.77
N LEU A 97 -12.65 32.42 20.95
CA LEU A 97 -13.77 31.46 21.02
C LEU A 97 -13.52 30.51 19.84
N ALA A 98 -13.80 29.20 19.98
CA ALA A 98 -13.69 28.25 18.87
C ALA A 98 -14.61 28.68 17.71
N VAL A 99 -14.08 29.47 16.78
CA VAL A 99 -14.77 29.94 15.59
C VAL A 99 -14.08 29.25 14.42
N ALA A 100 -14.77 28.31 13.79
CA ALA A 100 -14.42 27.87 12.45
C ALA A 100 -14.52 29.11 11.55
N VAL A 101 -13.39 29.68 11.15
CA VAL A 101 -13.37 30.73 10.12
C VAL A 101 -13.56 29.99 8.80
N VAL A 102 -14.81 29.90 8.37
CA VAL A 102 -15.17 29.39 7.05
C VAL A 102 -14.95 30.52 6.05
N LEU A 103 -13.93 30.41 5.22
CA LEU A 103 -13.77 31.29 4.05
C LEU A 103 -14.69 30.78 2.95
N ALA A 104 -15.97 31.15 3.03
CA ALA A 104 -16.97 30.79 2.02
C ALA A 104 -16.93 31.77 0.83
N LEU A 105 -16.72 31.23 -0.37
CA LEU A 105 -17.12 31.75 -1.69
C LEU A 105 -16.55 33.10 -2.17
N GLY A 106 -15.50 33.64 -1.55
CA GLY A 106 -14.85 34.87 -2.01
C GLY A 106 -13.34 34.73 -2.18
N ASN A 107 -12.78 35.23 -3.28
CA ASN A 107 -11.33 35.43 -3.43
C ASN A 107 -10.86 36.44 -2.38
N LEU A 108 -10.15 35.96 -1.35
CA LEU A 108 -9.49 36.85 -0.40
C LEU A 108 -8.15 37.26 -1.00
N HIS A 109 -8.07 38.52 -1.44
CA HIS A 109 -6.80 39.14 -1.80
C HIS A 109 -6.19 39.72 -0.53
N SER A 110 -5.04 39.22 -0.09
CA SER A 110 -4.19 40.00 0.80
C SER A 110 -3.70 41.21 0.01
N ALA A 111 -4.35 42.35 0.21
CA ALA A 111 -3.91 43.61 -0.35
C ALA A 111 -2.60 44.01 0.34
N CYS A 112 -1.47 43.84 -0.39
CA CYS A 112 -0.07 44.15 -0.02
C CYS A 112 0.79 42.91 0.24
N GLY A 113 2.02 42.92 -0.30
CA GLY A 113 2.92 41.76 -0.42
C GLY A 113 3.17 40.98 0.88
N VAL A 114 3.22 39.65 0.71
CA VAL A 114 3.63 38.59 1.65
C VAL A 114 3.21 38.83 3.11
N GLY A 115 1.89 38.86 3.36
CA GLY A 115 1.37 38.71 4.71
C GLY A 115 1.44 37.25 5.16
N THR A 116 1.73 36.97 6.43
CA THR A 116 1.60 35.62 7.02
C THR A 116 0.28 35.53 7.79
N ILE A 117 -0.54 34.53 7.49
CA ILE A 117 -1.70 34.14 8.28
C ILE A 117 -1.29 33.03 9.25
N ARG A 118 -1.39 33.30 10.55
CA ARG A 118 -1.11 32.33 11.61
C ARG A 118 -2.40 31.75 12.16
N ILE A 119 -2.52 30.43 12.14
CA ILE A 119 -3.61 29.69 12.76
C ILE A 119 -3.07 29.11 14.07
N LEU A 120 -3.65 29.53 15.20
CA LEU A 120 -3.15 29.20 16.53
C LEU A 120 -4.25 28.64 17.42
N GLY A 121 -3.83 27.92 18.47
CA GLY A 121 -4.74 27.24 19.39
C GLY A 121 -5.54 26.16 18.66
N ARG A 122 -6.68 25.75 19.22
CA ARG A 122 -7.55 24.70 18.67
C ARG A 122 -8.47 25.20 17.54
N SER A 123 -7.94 26.06 16.67
CA SER A 123 -8.70 26.69 15.59
C SER A 123 -8.38 26.01 14.26
N THR A 124 -9.38 25.86 13.40
CA THR A 124 -9.21 25.31 12.04
C THR A 124 -9.60 26.34 11.01
N LEU A 125 -8.71 26.59 10.03
CA LEU A 125 -9.05 27.32 8.82
C LEU A 125 -9.60 26.34 7.78
N LYS A 126 -10.87 26.50 7.38
CA LYS A 126 -11.45 25.70 6.29
C LYS A 126 -11.39 26.48 4.98
N MET A 127 -10.62 25.95 4.04
CA MET A 127 -10.44 26.43 2.67
C MET A 127 -11.58 25.90 1.79
N ALA A 128 -12.28 26.79 1.10
CA ALA A 128 -13.32 26.43 0.13
C ALA A 128 -13.17 27.16 -1.22
N GLY A 129 -12.05 27.88 -1.40
CA GLY A 129 -11.76 28.69 -2.58
C GLY A 129 -10.27 29.07 -2.61
N ALA A 130 -9.93 30.14 -3.32
CA ALA A 130 -8.55 30.59 -3.44
C ALA A 130 -8.18 31.66 -2.39
N LEU A 131 -7.03 31.49 -1.75
CA LEU A 131 -6.36 32.50 -0.93
C LEU A 131 -5.13 33.01 -1.68
N GLN A 132 -5.08 34.32 -1.98
CA GLN A 132 -3.95 34.91 -2.71
C GLN A 132 -3.08 35.81 -1.83
N GLY A 133 -1.76 35.68 -2.00
CA GLY A 133 -0.78 36.64 -1.51
C GLY A 133 -0.47 36.51 -0.02
N ALA A 134 -0.69 35.33 0.57
CA ALA A 134 -0.38 35.08 1.97
C ALA A 134 0.32 33.73 2.18
N ASN A 135 1.34 33.71 3.03
CA ASN A 135 1.87 32.47 3.59
C ASN A 135 0.95 32.01 4.73
N ILE A 136 0.86 30.70 4.96
CA ILE A 136 0.11 30.13 6.09
C ILE A 136 1.08 29.46 7.06
N GLU A 137 0.92 29.74 8.34
CA GLU A 137 1.57 29.02 9.43
C GLU A 137 0.48 28.39 10.31
N VAL A 138 0.43 27.07 10.37
CA VAL A 138 -0.51 26.29 11.20
C VAL A 138 0.24 25.85 12.45
N GLY A 139 -0.12 26.36 13.63
CA GLY A 139 0.52 25.96 14.89
C GLY A 139 0.12 24.55 15.36
N GLU A 140 0.85 23.99 16.33
CA GLU A 140 0.73 22.60 16.81
C GLU A 140 -0.68 22.06 17.11
N SER A 141 -1.58 22.90 17.64
CA SER A 141 -2.96 22.50 17.97
C SER A 141 -4.00 22.95 16.94
N ALA A 142 -3.56 23.62 15.88
CA ALA A 142 -4.42 24.22 14.86
C ALA A 142 -4.63 23.28 13.68
N GLY A 143 -5.66 23.59 12.89
CA GLY A 143 -6.03 22.84 11.69
C GLY A 143 -6.02 23.68 10.42
N LEU A 144 -5.68 23.05 9.31
CA LEU A 144 -5.96 23.51 7.95
C LEU A 144 -6.80 22.45 7.25
N ALA A 145 -7.99 22.81 6.78
CA ALA A 145 -8.92 21.85 6.19
C ALA A 145 -9.55 22.37 4.90
N GLY A 146 -10.25 21.50 4.16
CA GLY A 146 -11.02 21.85 2.98
C GLY A 146 -10.25 21.86 1.66
N SER A 147 -10.98 21.97 0.56
CA SER A 147 -10.52 21.71 -0.82
C SER A 147 -10.13 22.97 -1.61
N GLY A 148 -9.59 23.99 -0.95
CA GLY A 148 -9.24 25.26 -1.59
C GLY A 148 -7.83 25.30 -2.18
N THR A 149 -7.47 26.44 -2.75
CA THR A 149 -6.13 26.71 -3.29
C THR A 149 -5.45 27.83 -2.50
N ILE A 150 -4.20 27.64 -2.13
CA ILE A 150 -3.38 28.64 -1.44
C ILE A 150 -2.27 29.08 -2.40
N TYR A 151 -2.17 30.38 -2.67
CA TYR A 151 -1.06 30.96 -3.44
C TYR A 151 -0.07 31.62 -2.49
N GLY A 152 0.84 30.80 -1.97
CA GLY A 152 1.82 31.15 -0.95
C GLY A 152 2.40 29.90 -0.28
N ASN A 153 3.45 30.09 0.52
CA ASN A 153 4.08 28.98 1.24
C ASN A 153 3.23 28.59 2.45
N VAL A 154 3.21 27.30 2.77
CA VAL A 154 2.46 26.75 3.90
C VAL A 154 3.42 25.99 4.81
N SER A 155 3.42 26.34 6.09
CA SER A 155 4.12 25.61 7.15
C SER A 155 3.08 25.03 8.10
N ILE A 156 3.14 23.73 8.34
CA ILE A 156 2.23 23.01 9.22
C ILE A 156 3.06 22.51 10.40
N GLU A 157 2.62 22.82 11.62
CA GLU A 157 3.03 22.15 12.87
C GLU A 157 1.85 21.39 13.49
N GLY A 158 0.62 21.72 13.08
CA GLY A 158 -0.62 21.08 13.52
C GLY A 158 -1.15 20.05 12.53
N THR A 159 -2.47 20.08 12.29
CA THR A 159 -3.15 19.09 11.43
C THR A 159 -3.56 19.69 10.08
N VAL A 160 -3.33 18.95 9.00
CA VAL A 160 -3.96 19.20 7.69
C VAL A 160 -4.96 18.08 7.37
N SER A 161 -6.15 18.46 6.91
CA SER A 161 -7.26 17.54 6.65
C SER A 161 -8.10 18.07 5.48
N PRO A 162 -7.73 17.82 4.21
CA PRO A 162 -8.47 18.31 3.04
C PRO A 162 -9.96 17.97 3.12
N GLY A 163 -10.25 16.72 3.45
CA GLY A 163 -11.58 16.26 3.84
C GLY A 163 -11.71 16.09 5.34
N LEU A 164 -12.96 16.09 5.84
CA LEU A 164 -13.28 15.86 7.25
C LEU A 164 -14.15 14.62 7.48
N SER A 165 -14.59 13.95 6.41
CA SER A 165 -15.41 12.73 6.47
C SER A 165 -15.38 12.00 5.13
N ILE A 166 -15.88 10.77 5.10
CA ILE A 166 -16.06 9.99 3.86
C ILE A 166 -16.94 10.67 2.80
N ALA A 167 -17.83 11.58 3.22
CA ALA A 167 -18.70 12.35 2.31
C ALA A 167 -18.07 13.67 1.84
N ASP A 168 -16.93 14.06 2.42
CA ASP A 168 -16.22 15.32 2.16
C ASP A 168 -14.79 14.99 1.77
N ILE A 169 -14.59 14.22 0.69
CA ILE A 169 -13.26 13.97 0.15
C ILE A 169 -12.72 15.26 -0.48
N GLY A 170 -11.57 15.71 -0.01
CA GLY A 170 -11.01 17.01 -0.36
C GLY A 170 -9.69 16.95 -1.12
N LEU A 171 -9.47 17.99 -1.93
CA LEU A 171 -8.21 18.28 -2.58
C LEU A 171 -7.73 19.67 -2.16
N LEU A 172 -6.70 19.73 -1.32
CA LEU A 172 -6.07 21.00 -0.94
C LEU A 172 -4.89 21.28 -1.86
N SER A 173 -4.91 22.41 -2.57
CA SER A 173 -3.82 22.81 -3.46
C SER A 173 -2.96 23.92 -2.85
N VAL A 174 -1.64 23.75 -2.88
CA VAL A 174 -0.64 24.73 -2.42
C VAL A 174 0.24 25.13 -3.60
N ASN A 175 0.03 26.33 -4.11
CA ASN A 175 0.88 26.96 -5.12
C ASN A 175 2.03 27.71 -4.42
N GLY A 176 3.00 26.96 -3.92
CA GLY A 176 4.12 27.43 -3.12
C GLY A 176 4.95 26.27 -2.58
N LEU A 177 5.72 26.50 -1.51
CA LEU A 177 6.39 25.45 -0.74
C LEU A 177 5.47 24.92 0.37
N LEU A 178 5.59 23.64 0.69
CA LEU A 178 4.85 23.01 1.79
C LEU A 178 5.83 22.34 2.77
N GLY A 179 5.86 22.84 4.00
CA GLY A 179 6.69 22.32 5.08
C GLY A 179 5.86 21.67 6.19
N PHE A 180 6.28 20.50 6.64
CA PHE A 180 5.72 19.82 7.82
C PHE A 180 6.74 19.81 8.97
N GLY A 181 6.41 20.49 10.06
CA GLY A 181 7.21 20.55 11.29
C GLY A 181 7.05 19.31 12.18
N PRO A 182 7.83 19.22 13.27
CA PRO A 182 7.65 18.17 14.27
C PRO A 182 6.22 18.12 14.80
N GLY A 183 5.64 16.91 14.89
CA GLY A 183 4.28 16.71 15.39
C GLY A 183 3.16 16.96 14.39
N SER A 184 3.48 17.37 13.15
CA SER A 184 2.47 17.60 12.13
C SER A 184 1.71 16.33 11.77
N VAL A 185 0.41 16.47 11.54
CA VAL A 185 -0.49 15.38 11.16
C VAL A 185 -1.14 15.67 9.83
N PHE A 186 -1.14 14.70 8.92
CA PHE A 186 -1.99 14.70 7.73
C PHE A 186 -3.09 13.66 7.91
N GLN A 187 -4.33 14.12 8.09
CA GLN A 187 -5.51 13.26 8.10
C GLN A 187 -5.99 13.06 6.67
N CYS A 188 -6.00 11.80 6.22
CA CYS A 188 -6.39 11.41 4.88
C CYS A 188 -7.46 10.32 4.95
N GLN A 189 -8.66 10.66 4.45
CA GLN A 189 -9.77 9.73 4.34
C GLN A 189 -9.86 9.15 2.93
N ALA A 190 -10.05 7.83 2.82
CA ALA A 190 -10.49 7.17 1.60
C ALA A 190 -11.99 6.88 1.64
N ALA A 191 -12.73 7.30 0.62
CA ALA A 191 -14.15 6.97 0.44
C ALA A 191 -14.34 5.76 -0.49
N THR A 192 -13.45 5.55 -1.45
CA THR A 192 -13.46 4.38 -2.35
C THR A 192 -12.02 3.93 -2.62
N HIS A 193 -11.84 2.92 -3.47
CA HIS A 193 -10.50 2.48 -3.91
C HIS A 193 -9.66 3.59 -4.56
N THR A 194 -10.27 4.59 -5.18
CA THR A 194 -9.56 5.62 -5.97
C THR A 194 -9.96 7.05 -5.58
N SER A 195 -10.88 7.22 -4.63
CA SER A 195 -11.36 8.51 -4.15
C SER A 195 -10.95 8.68 -2.69
N LEU A 196 -10.00 9.58 -2.45
CA LEU A 196 -9.42 9.85 -1.15
C LEU A 196 -8.94 11.31 -1.06
N ASP A 197 -8.71 11.78 0.16
CA ASP A 197 -8.16 13.10 0.42
C ASP A 197 -6.77 13.27 -0.17
N ARG A 198 -6.52 14.42 -0.79
CA ARG A 198 -5.23 14.73 -1.41
C ARG A 198 -4.75 16.12 -1.05
N VAL A 199 -3.43 16.24 -0.97
CA VAL A 199 -2.73 17.53 -0.95
C VAL A 199 -1.85 17.61 -2.18
N GLU A 200 -2.00 18.65 -2.98
CA GLU A 200 -1.16 18.90 -4.16
C GLU A 200 -0.35 20.17 -3.93
N CYS A 201 0.96 20.06 -3.99
CA CYS A 201 1.89 21.17 -3.87
C CYS A 201 2.59 21.39 -5.21
N SER A 202 2.61 22.63 -5.71
CA SER A 202 3.33 22.96 -6.94
C SER A 202 4.85 23.06 -6.74
N GLY A 203 5.29 23.22 -5.49
CA GLY A 203 6.69 23.29 -5.10
C GLY A 203 7.12 22.11 -4.22
N GLY A 204 8.32 22.21 -3.64
CA GLY A 204 8.87 21.18 -2.77
C GLY A 204 8.04 20.94 -1.51
N VAL A 205 7.81 19.66 -1.21
CA VAL A 205 7.23 19.20 0.06
C VAL A 205 8.33 18.64 0.94
N THR A 206 8.49 19.17 2.16
CA THR A 206 9.60 18.77 3.04
C THR A 206 9.16 18.66 4.49
N GLY A 207 10.02 18.04 5.31
CA GLY A 207 9.84 17.94 6.76
C GLY A 207 9.39 16.55 7.20
N GLN A 208 8.64 16.48 8.30
CA GLN A 208 8.19 15.24 8.91
C GLN A 208 6.71 15.29 9.22
N CYS A 209 6.00 14.18 8.99
CA CYS A 209 4.55 14.14 9.15
C CYS A 209 4.08 12.74 9.56
N LEU A 210 3.13 12.69 10.48
CA LEU A 210 2.33 11.50 10.72
C LEU A 210 1.10 11.54 9.81
N VAL A 211 1.03 10.61 8.86
CA VAL A 211 -0.14 10.36 8.04
C VAL A 211 -1.11 9.47 8.81
N VAL A 212 -2.29 10.00 9.11
CA VAL A 212 -3.39 9.26 9.72
C VAL A 212 -4.35 8.87 8.61
N MET A 213 -4.29 7.61 8.23
CA MET A 213 -5.17 7.04 7.20
C MET A 213 -6.44 6.47 7.82
N SER A 214 -7.57 6.74 7.18
CA SER A 214 -8.85 6.10 7.45
C SER A 214 -9.57 5.77 6.14
N ARG A 215 -10.46 4.78 6.15
CA ARG A 215 -11.18 4.30 4.96
C ARG A 215 -12.63 3.95 5.28
N ASP A 216 -13.51 4.13 4.30
CA ASP A 216 -14.87 3.59 4.35
C ASP A 216 -14.85 2.05 4.25
N PRO A 217 -15.81 1.31 4.83
CA PRO A 217 -15.88 -0.14 4.65
C PRO A 217 -15.96 -0.52 3.16
N GLY A 218 -14.97 -1.26 2.67
CA GLY A 218 -14.86 -1.66 1.27
C GLY A 218 -14.01 -0.74 0.40
N ALA A 219 -13.55 0.41 0.89
CA ALA A 219 -12.48 1.14 0.24
C ALA A 219 -11.16 0.43 0.51
N ALA A 220 -10.35 0.21 -0.51
CA ALA A 220 -9.00 -0.35 -0.40
C ALA A 220 -8.07 0.32 -1.42
N PRO A 221 -7.55 1.52 -1.11
CA PRO A 221 -6.63 2.23 -1.98
C PRO A 221 -5.36 1.42 -2.24
N LEU A 222 -4.95 1.29 -3.50
CA LEU A 222 -3.75 0.56 -3.90
C LEU A 222 -2.80 1.49 -4.65
N ASP A 223 -1.74 1.92 -3.98
CA ASP A 223 -0.79 2.92 -4.49
C ASP A 223 -1.50 4.18 -5.00
N GLU A 224 -2.39 4.73 -4.17
CA GLU A 224 -3.07 5.98 -4.50
C GLU A 224 -2.28 7.19 -3.99
N VAL A 225 -2.13 8.22 -4.82
CA VAL A 225 -1.42 9.44 -4.44
C VAL A 225 -2.20 10.20 -3.38
N ILE A 226 -1.59 10.43 -2.21
CA ILE A 226 -2.14 11.22 -1.10
C ILE A 226 -1.53 12.62 -1.02
N LEU A 227 -0.29 12.76 -1.49
CA LEU A 227 0.46 14.01 -1.41
C LEU A 227 1.42 14.10 -2.60
N SER A 228 1.37 15.23 -3.32
CA SER A 228 2.26 15.51 -4.45
C SER A 228 3.05 16.78 -4.23
N GLY A 229 4.27 16.82 -4.75
CA GLY A 229 5.14 17.99 -4.80
C GLY A 229 5.97 18.04 -6.08
N ASP A 230 6.94 18.96 -6.14
CA ASP A 230 7.91 19.00 -7.22
C ASP A 230 9.12 18.05 -6.97
N GLY A 231 10.11 18.07 -7.88
CA GLY A 231 11.31 17.24 -7.78
C GLY A 231 12.27 17.56 -6.62
N SER A 232 11.99 18.60 -5.82
CA SER A 232 12.73 18.91 -4.59
C SER A 232 12.06 18.34 -3.33
N SER A 233 10.95 17.62 -3.50
CA SER A 233 10.22 17.00 -2.39
C SER A 233 11.02 15.88 -1.72
N ASN A 234 10.72 15.65 -0.44
CA ASN A 234 11.33 14.61 0.36
C ASN A 234 10.32 14.08 1.39
N PHE A 235 9.92 12.82 1.24
CA PHE A 235 8.95 12.17 2.12
C PHE A 235 9.59 11.14 3.08
N SER A 236 10.92 11.08 3.17
CA SER A 236 11.64 10.09 3.99
C SER A 236 11.32 10.09 5.48
N LEU A 237 10.78 11.18 6.02
CA LEU A 237 10.35 11.30 7.43
C LEU A 237 8.82 11.29 7.59
N PHE A 238 8.10 10.85 6.55
CA PHE A 238 6.66 10.61 6.64
C PHE A 238 6.42 9.20 7.16
N THR A 239 5.54 9.09 8.15
CA THR A 239 5.17 7.82 8.78
C THR A 239 3.67 7.67 8.75
N VAL A 240 3.15 6.44 8.89
CA VAL A 240 1.71 6.18 8.96
C VAL A 240 1.32 5.71 10.36
N SER A 241 0.14 6.11 10.83
CA SER A 241 -0.33 5.80 12.19
C SER A 241 -0.58 4.31 12.43
N SER A 242 -0.92 3.56 11.38
CA SER A 242 -1.26 2.14 11.45
C SER A 242 -0.42 1.34 10.44
N PRO A 243 0.88 1.11 10.70
CA PRO A 243 1.79 0.48 9.73
C PRO A 243 1.49 -0.99 9.45
N SER A 244 0.67 -1.65 10.28
CA SER A 244 0.13 -2.99 10.05
C SER A 244 -1.06 -3.01 9.09
N GLU A 245 -1.63 -1.84 8.76
CA GLU A 245 -2.78 -1.71 7.84
C GLU A 245 -2.44 -0.94 6.58
N TRP A 246 -1.47 -0.03 6.67
CA TRP A 246 -1.12 0.88 5.60
C TRP A 246 0.38 0.88 5.35
N LYS A 247 0.76 1.03 4.08
CA LYS A 247 2.13 1.35 3.67
C LYS A 247 2.14 2.65 2.90
N LEU A 248 3.17 3.45 3.16
CA LEU A 248 3.48 4.64 2.37
C LEU A 248 4.61 4.30 1.40
N ARG A 249 4.46 4.78 0.16
CA ARG A 249 5.45 4.60 -0.89
C ARG A 249 5.91 5.97 -1.39
N ASP A 250 7.19 6.25 -1.19
CA ASP A 250 7.84 7.46 -1.67
C ASP A 250 8.34 7.26 -3.12
N MET A 251 7.80 8.04 -4.05
CA MET A 251 8.21 8.10 -5.47
C MET A 251 8.99 9.38 -5.80
N GLY A 252 9.59 10.02 -4.79
CA GLY A 252 10.40 11.23 -4.84
C GLY A 252 9.59 12.52 -4.92
N HIS A 253 8.56 12.56 -5.75
CA HIS A 253 7.68 13.73 -5.97
C HIS A 253 6.21 13.43 -5.63
N GLN A 254 5.90 12.18 -5.31
CA GLN A 254 4.59 11.74 -4.87
C GLN A 254 4.77 10.79 -3.69
N LEU A 255 3.88 10.94 -2.71
CA LEU A 255 3.69 9.99 -1.63
C LEU A 255 2.37 9.26 -1.87
N LEU A 256 2.46 7.95 -1.96
CA LEU A 256 1.32 7.08 -2.25
C LEU A 256 0.97 6.28 -0.99
N ALA A 257 -0.31 6.04 -0.78
CA ALA A 257 -0.82 5.17 0.28
C ALA A 257 -1.37 3.87 -0.32
N ARG A 258 -1.07 2.76 0.36
CA ARG A 258 -1.55 1.43 0.01
C ARG A 258 -2.16 0.78 1.25
N ASP A 259 -3.39 0.30 1.10
CA ASP A 259 -4.02 -0.63 2.02
C ASP A 259 -3.39 -2.01 1.88
N ILE A 260 -2.97 -2.62 3.01
CA ILE A 260 -2.29 -3.92 3.00
C ILE A 260 -3.05 -5.04 3.72
N VAL A 261 -4.33 -4.82 4.03
CA VAL A 261 -5.12 -5.74 4.87
C VAL A 261 -6.46 -6.12 4.28
N THR A 262 -7.01 -5.33 3.36
CA THR A 262 -8.29 -5.63 2.73
C THR A 262 -8.15 -6.82 1.79
N ASP A 263 -9.14 -7.69 1.85
CA ASP A 263 -9.30 -8.94 1.09
C ASP A 263 -10.80 -8.98 0.74
N VAL A 264 -11.13 -8.56 -0.48
CA VAL A 264 -12.51 -8.25 -0.87
C VAL A 264 -13.35 -9.50 -1.18
N ASP A 265 -12.72 -10.59 -1.64
CA ASP A 265 -13.38 -11.87 -1.86
C ASP A 265 -13.18 -12.88 -0.72
N ALA A 266 -12.40 -12.51 0.30
CA ALA A 266 -12.19 -13.23 1.55
C ALA A 266 -11.53 -14.61 1.37
N ASP A 267 -10.63 -14.73 0.40
CA ASP A 267 -9.91 -15.97 0.12
C ASP A 267 -8.64 -16.17 0.98
N GLY A 268 -8.25 -15.15 1.75
CA GLY A 268 -7.10 -15.13 2.63
C GLY A 268 -5.86 -14.44 2.04
N ILE A 269 -5.95 -13.93 0.80
CA ILE A 269 -4.93 -13.14 0.11
C ILE A 269 -5.42 -11.68 0.02
N PRO A 270 -4.64 -10.71 0.50
CA PRO A 270 -5.03 -9.30 0.40
C PRO A 270 -5.01 -8.77 -1.03
N ASP A 271 -5.96 -7.89 -1.34
CA ASP A 271 -6.16 -7.20 -2.61
C ASP A 271 -4.86 -6.63 -3.20
N PHE A 272 -3.98 -6.12 -2.34
CA PHE A 272 -2.76 -5.45 -2.80
C PHE A 272 -1.77 -6.43 -3.41
N TRP A 273 -1.70 -7.66 -2.89
CA TRP A 273 -0.79 -8.67 -3.40
C TRP A 273 -1.33 -9.21 -4.72
N GLU A 274 -2.64 -9.48 -4.78
CA GLU A 274 -3.28 -9.87 -6.04
C GLU A 274 -3.14 -8.80 -7.12
N TRP A 275 -3.27 -7.52 -6.75
CA TRP A 275 -3.10 -6.44 -7.70
C TRP A 275 -1.69 -6.38 -8.30
N ILE A 276 -0.66 -6.69 -7.50
CA ILE A 276 0.73 -6.70 -7.96
C ILE A 276 0.96 -7.79 -9.01
N TYR A 277 0.42 -8.99 -8.80
CA TYR A 277 0.72 -10.15 -9.65
C TYR A 277 -0.32 -10.40 -10.76
N TYR A 278 -1.58 -10.06 -10.52
CA TYR A 278 -2.70 -10.35 -11.41
C TYR A 278 -3.36 -9.09 -11.98
N GLY A 279 -3.05 -7.90 -11.44
CA GLY A 279 -3.70 -6.65 -11.86
C GLY A 279 -5.20 -6.61 -11.55
N ASN A 280 -5.65 -7.43 -10.60
CA ASN A 280 -7.03 -7.60 -10.17
C ASN A 280 -7.04 -7.94 -8.67
N ARG A 281 -8.17 -7.72 -7.99
CA ARG A 281 -8.34 -7.88 -6.53
C ARG A 281 -9.05 -9.17 -6.12
N THR A 282 -9.40 -10.02 -7.08
CA THR A 282 -10.17 -11.25 -6.83
C THR A 282 -9.85 -12.33 -7.86
N ALA A 283 -8.70 -12.22 -8.53
CA ALA A 283 -8.37 -13.09 -9.66
C ALA A 283 -7.43 -14.22 -9.26
N CYS A 284 -6.76 -14.08 -8.12
CA CYS A 284 -5.92 -15.14 -7.60
C CYS A 284 -6.80 -16.27 -7.06
N ASP A 285 -6.48 -17.51 -7.42
CA ASP A 285 -7.00 -18.66 -6.67
C ASP A 285 -6.04 -18.93 -5.51
N ALA A 286 -6.46 -18.69 -4.27
CA ALA A 286 -5.64 -18.99 -3.10
C ALA A 286 -5.11 -20.43 -3.01
N ALA A 287 -5.81 -21.40 -3.63
CA ALA A 287 -5.40 -22.79 -3.71
C ALA A 287 -4.69 -23.15 -5.03
N GLY A 288 -4.55 -22.18 -5.94
CA GLY A 288 -3.83 -22.28 -7.21
C GLY A 288 -2.33 -22.51 -7.02
N HIS A 289 -1.68 -22.95 -8.08
CA HIS A 289 -0.25 -23.33 -8.14
C HIS A 289 0.34 -22.81 -9.44
N ASP A 290 0.33 -21.48 -9.61
CA ASP A 290 0.40 -20.86 -10.94
C ASP A 290 1.75 -21.03 -11.62
N ASP A 291 2.82 -21.24 -10.85
CA ASP A 291 4.18 -21.52 -11.32
C ASP A 291 4.56 -23.01 -11.35
N SER A 292 3.64 -23.90 -10.96
CA SER A 292 3.82 -25.35 -10.88
C SER A 292 4.99 -25.83 -9.99
N ASP A 293 5.36 -25.06 -8.97
CA ASP A 293 6.29 -25.51 -7.92
C ASP A 293 5.59 -26.36 -6.84
N GLY A 294 4.26 -26.26 -6.79
CA GLY A 294 3.33 -27.00 -5.93
C GLY A 294 3.11 -26.37 -4.54
N ILE A 295 3.65 -25.17 -4.31
CA ILE A 295 3.27 -24.25 -3.25
C ILE A 295 2.01 -23.50 -3.71
N PRO A 296 0.97 -23.38 -2.85
CA PRO A 296 -0.22 -22.65 -3.22
C PRO A 296 -0.01 -21.14 -3.11
N ASN A 297 -0.69 -20.35 -3.94
CA ASN A 297 -0.60 -18.89 -3.96
C ASN A 297 -0.80 -18.25 -2.56
N SER A 298 -1.63 -18.84 -1.70
CA SER A 298 -1.82 -18.38 -0.31
C SER A 298 -0.58 -18.52 0.58
N ASP A 299 0.25 -19.55 0.37
CA ASP A 299 1.53 -19.72 1.07
C ASP A 299 2.63 -18.83 0.49
N GLU A 300 2.57 -18.54 -0.80
CA GLU A 300 3.45 -17.59 -1.47
C GLU A 300 3.21 -16.17 -0.98
N TRP A 301 1.94 -15.76 -0.88
CA TRP A 301 1.56 -14.53 -0.22
C TRP A 301 2.16 -14.46 1.20
N LEU A 302 1.96 -15.49 2.02
CA LEU A 302 2.49 -15.51 3.39
C LEU A 302 4.01 -15.35 3.42
N SER A 303 4.70 -15.95 2.45
CA SER A 303 6.16 -15.96 2.32
C SER A 303 6.74 -14.75 1.58
N ASN A 304 5.87 -13.90 1.01
CA ASN A 304 6.21 -12.80 0.09
C ASN A 304 7.04 -13.27 -1.12
N THR A 305 6.64 -14.39 -1.72
CA THR A 305 7.24 -14.92 -2.95
C THR A 305 6.36 -14.68 -4.16
N SER A 306 6.91 -14.94 -5.35
CA SER A 306 6.28 -14.63 -6.62
C SER A 306 5.51 -15.83 -7.18
N PRO A 307 4.18 -15.73 -7.43
CA PRO A 307 3.36 -16.83 -7.94
C PRO A 307 3.62 -17.20 -9.41
N ASP A 308 4.56 -16.51 -10.05
CA ASP A 308 4.99 -16.77 -11.42
C ASP A 308 6.43 -17.32 -11.51
N ASP A 309 7.15 -17.46 -10.39
CA ASP A 309 8.51 -17.99 -10.35
C ASP A 309 8.65 -19.15 -9.36
N GLY A 310 8.56 -20.38 -9.90
CA GLY A 310 8.73 -21.62 -9.15
C GLY A 310 10.12 -21.88 -8.58
N GLN A 311 11.03 -20.91 -8.66
CA GLN A 311 12.28 -20.90 -7.88
C GLN A 311 12.20 -20.06 -6.61
N GLU A 312 11.19 -19.20 -6.46
CA GLU A 312 10.95 -18.33 -5.31
C GLU A 312 9.89 -18.94 -4.39
N TYR A 313 10.32 -19.73 -3.40
CA TYR A 313 9.44 -20.24 -2.35
C TYR A 313 10.18 -20.37 -1.02
N LEU A 314 9.45 -20.30 0.09
CA LEU A 314 10.05 -20.49 1.41
C LEU A 314 10.60 -21.91 1.55
N ARG A 315 11.92 -22.04 1.68
CA ARG A 315 12.61 -23.31 1.92
C ARG A 315 13.82 -23.13 2.80
N LEU A 316 14.13 -24.16 3.60
CA LEU A 316 15.46 -24.26 4.20
C LEU A 316 16.50 -24.43 3.08
N THR A 317 17.55 -23.62 3.13
CA THR A 317 18.66 -23.65 2.17
C THR A 317 19.87 -24.38 2.74
N GLU A 318 20.09 -24.31 4.06
CA GLU A 318 21.22 -24.96 4.72
C GLU A 318 20.89 -25.32 6.18
N LEU A 319 21.36 -26.48 6.63
CA LEU A 319 21.44 -26.85 8.04
C LEU A 319 22.88 -27.27 8.33
N ARG A 320 23.61 -26.45 9.09
CA ARG A 320 25.05 -26.63 9.30
C ARG A 320 25.40 -26.69 10.79
N PRO A 321 26.17 -27.70 11.26
CA PRO A 321 26.74 -27.67 12.60
C PRO A 321 27.64 -26.45 12.78
N ALA A 322 27.45 -25.70 13.87
CA ALA A 322 28.23 -24.50 14.19
C ALA A 322 29.27 -24.73 15.32
N GLY A 323 29.46 -25.99 15.76
CA GLY A 323 30.31 -26.36 16.90
C GLY A 323 29.52 -26.37 18.22
N ASP A 324 30.06 -27.01 19.27
CA ASP A 324 29.49 -26.99 20.63
C ASP A 324 28.00 -27.35 20.77
N GLY A 325 27.49 -28.25 19.91
CA GLY A 325 26.06 -28.62 19.90
C GLY A 325 25.14 -27.53 19.34
N GLN A 326 25.68 -26.61 18.55
CA GLN A 326 24.97 -25.50 17.90
C GLN A 326 24.73 -25.80 16.42
N TRP A 327 23.69 -25.16 15.87
CA TRP A 327 23.25 -25.34 14.49
C TRP A 327 22.92 -23.99 13.85
N ASP A 328 23.50 -23.74 12.69
CA ASP A 328 23.08 -22.66 11.80
C ASP A 328 21.96 -23.20 10.91
N VAL A 329 20.78 -22.57 10.98
CA VAL A 329 19.60 -22.86 10.19
C VAL A 329 19.41 -21.72 9.19
N SER A 330 19.52 -22.01 7.89
CA SER A 330 19.38 -21.00 6.83
C SER A 330 18.17 -21.27 5.95
N TRP A 331 17.48 -20.22 5.52
CA TRP A 331 16.29 -20.29 4.65
C TRP A 331 16.17 -19.10 3.71
N MET A 332 15.40 -19.26 2.63
CA MET A 332 15.10 -18.15 1.72
C MET A 332 14.22 -17.11 2.41
N SER A 333 14.62 -15.85 2.29
CA SER A 333 14.03 -14.71 3.01
C SER A 333 13.57 -13.65 2.02
N ALA A 334 12.40 -13.07 2.29
CA ALA A 334 11.79 -12.02 1.48
C ALA A 334 11.58 -10.76 2.33
N GLY A 335 11.60 -9.58 1.71
CA GLY A 335 11.38 -8.31 2.41
C GLY A 335 9.99 -8.23 3.06
N ASP A 336 9.79 -7.28 3.99
CA ASP A 336 8.49 -7.02 4.63
C ASP A 336 7.83 -8.27 5.26
N ARG A 337 8.64 -9.16 5.83
CA ARG A 337 8.19 -10.32 6.61
C ARG A 337 8.94 -10.42 7.93
N SER A 338 8.49 -11.31 8.80
CA SER A 338 9.28 -11.85 9.90
C SER A 338 9.14 -13.37 9.93
N TYR A 339 10.04 -14.04 10.65
CA TYR A 339 10.07 -15.49 10.69
C TYR A 339 10.01 -16.03 12.12
N ARG A 340 9.34 -17.17 12.23
CA ARG A 340 9.32 -18.03 13.41
C ARG A 340 10.08 -19.31 13.09
N ILE A 341 10.97 -19.72 13.98
CA ILE A 341 11.65 -21.02 13.94
C ILE A 341 11.14 -21.88 15.08
N GLU A 342 10.86 -23.13 14.76
CA GLU A 342 10.47 -24.12 15.75
C GLU A 342 11.29 -25.40 15.56
N ARG A 343 11.44 -26.13 16.65
CA ARG A 343 12.24 -27.34 16.72
C ARG A 343 11.46 -28.48 17.37
N ALA A 344 11.62 -29.69 16.83
CA ALA A 344 11.07 -30.92 17.42
C ALA A 344 12.17 -31.98 17.57
N THR A 345 11.96 -32.93 18.48
CA THR A 345 12.76 -34.17 18.59
C THR A 345 12.14 -35.32 17.80
N ASP A 346 10.84 -35.27 17.57
CA ASP A 346 10.11 -36.14 16.65
C ASP A 346 9.11 -35.28 15.84
N PRO A 347 9.25 -35.20 14.52
CA PRO A 347 8.43 -34.35 13.67
C PRO A 347 7.01 -34.92 13.47
N PHE A 348 6.78 -36.20 13.77
CA PHE A 348 5.50 -36.89 13.58
C PHE A 348 4.56 -36.77 14.78
N LEU A 349 5.08 -36.46 15.97
CA LEU A 349 4.28 -36.24 17.17
C LEU A 349 3.58 -34.87 17.18
N GLY A 350 4.02 -33.94 16.33
CA GLY A 350 3.46 -32.59 16.27
C GLY A 350 3.90 -31.67 17.40
N ASP A 351 4.76 -32.14 18.30
CA ASP A 351 5.33 -31.39 19.42
C ASP A 351 6.52 -30.54 18.98
N TRP A 352 6.22 -29.37 18.45
CA TRP A 352 7.22 -28.40 18.00
C TRP A 352 7.34 -27.26 19.01
N GLY A 353 8.53 -27.13 19.60
CA GLY A 353 8.88 -26.05 20.52
C GLY A 353 9.35 -24.81 19.77
N LEU A 354 8.91 -23.62 20.22
CA LEU A 354 9.41 -22.34 19.72
C LEU A 354 10.90 -22.20 20.03
N VAL A 355 11.71 -21.89 19.01
CA VAL A 355 13.11 -21.46 19.17
C VAL A 355 13.15 -19.94 19.22
N ASP A 356 12.56 -19.29 18.21
CA ASP A 356 12.40 -17.84 18.13
C ASP A 356 11.16 -17.51 17.28
N GLY A 357 10.53 -16.37 17.54
CA GLY A 357 9.25 -15.96 16.93
C GLY A 357 9.25 -14.61 16.23
N ALA A 358 10.37 -13.87 16.21
CA ALA A 358 10.42 -12.51 15.66
C ALA A 358 11.73 -12.22 14.92
N ILE A 359 12.15 -13.14 14.06
CA ILE A 359 13.38 -12.97 13.28
C ILE A 359 13.10 -12.03 12.10
N GLY A 360 13.84 -10.92 12.03
CA GLY A 360 13.73 -9.95 10.93
C GLY A 360 14.23 -10.49 9.58
N THR A 361 14.20 -9.66 8.54
CA THR A 361 14.50 -10.06 7.16
C THR A 361 15.88 -9.61 6.69
N TRP A 362 16.61 -10.53 6.06
CA TRP A 362 17.85 -10.32 5.33
C TRP A 362 17.81 -11.05 3.98
N PRO A 363 17.01 -10.56 3.01
CA PRO A 363 16.95 -11.18 1.68
C PRO A 363 18.33 -11.21 1.01
N PRO A 364 18.66 -12.26 0.23
CA PRO A 364 17.78 -13.36 -0.16
C PRO A 364 17.74 -14.54 0.84
N THR A 365 18.60 -14.54 1.86
CA THR A 365 18.75 -15.68 2.78
C THR A 365 18.94 -15.21 4.22
N ASN A 366 18.12 -15.73 5.13
CA ASN A 366 18.33 -15.58 6.57
C ASN A 366 19.09 -16.77 7.13
N THR A 367 19.88 -16.54 8.18
CA THR A 367 20.48 -17.60 8.99
C THR A 367 20.23 -17.31 10.47
N TYR A 368 19.79 -18.32 11.21
CA TYR A 368 19.63 -18.28 12.66
C TYR A 368 20.50 -19.34 13.33
N ARG A 369 21.14 -18.97 14.44
CA ARG A 369 21.96 -19.90 15.23
C ARG A 369 21.17 -20.41 16.43
N ASP A 370 20.84 -21.69 16.40
CA ASP A 370 20.22 -22.41 17.51
C ASP A 370 21.28 -23.16 18.33
N THR A 371 21.03 -23.34 19.63
CA THR A 371 21.96 -23.94 20.60
C THR A 371 21.34 -25.10 21.38
N PRO A 372 20.82 -26.15 20.69
CA PRO A 372 20.11 -27.25 21.35
C PRO A 372 21.01 -28.15 22.21
N GLY A 373 22.34 -28.06 22.07
CA GLY A 373 23.28 -28.97 22.69
C GLY A 373 23.35 -30.33 21.98
N TYR A 374 23.80 -31.36 22.69
CA TYR A 374 24.13 -32.67 22.10
C TYR A 374 22.99 -33.72 22.12
N GLY A 375 21.74 -33.30 22.39
CA GLY A 375 20.60 -34.20 22.63
C GLY A 375 19.80 -34.67 21.40
N GLY A 376 20.42 -34.74 20.21
CA GLY A 376 19.71 -35.00 18.95
C GLY A 376 19.11 -36.41 18.79
N PRO A 377 18.23 -36.64 17.80
CA PRO A 377 18.03 -35.81 16.60
C PRO A 377 17.14 -34.58 16.81
N PHE A 378 17.39 -33.53 16.02
CA PHE A 378 16.60 -32.30 15.99
C PHE A 378 16.06 -32.05 14.58
N TYR A 379 14.83 -31.55 14.52
CA TYR A 379 14.10 -31.21 13.32
C TYR A 379 13.69 -29.75 13.38
N TYR A 380 13.77 -29.04 12.24
CA TYR A 380 13.48 -27.62 12.18
C TYR A 380 12.32 -27.33 11.22
N ARG A 381 11.53 -26.32 11.58
CA ARG A 381 10.57 -25.68 10.68
C ARG A 381 10.68 -24.17 10.79
N VAL A 382 10.45 -23.52 9.65
CA VAL A 382 10.42 -22.07 9.53
C VAL A 382 9.08 -21.67 8.98
N GLN A 383 8.49 -20.62 9.56
CA GLN A 383 7.22 -20.05 9.14
C GLN A 383 7.40 -18.56 8.91
N ALA A 384 6.97 -18.06 7.75
CA ALA A 384 6.84 -16.63 7.50
C ALA A 384 5.61 -16.06 8.23
N GLN A 385 5.72 -14.82 8.68
CA GLN A 385 4.67 -14.09 9.37
C GLN A 385 4.32 -12.83 8.58
N ARG A 386 3.06 -12.43 8.67
CA ARG A 386 2.52 -11.22 8.02
C ARG A 386 3.26 -9.95 8.51
N PRO A 387 3.40 -8.92 7.65
CA PRO A 387 4.08 -7.66 7.95
C PRO A 387 3.49 -6.84 9.10
#